data_AF-A0A0M3K5K8-F1
#
_entry.id   AF-A0A0M3K5K8-F1
#
_cell.length_a   1.000
_cell.length_b   1.000
_cell.length_c   1.000
_cell.angle_alpha   90.00
_cell.angle_beta   90.00
_cell.angle_gamma   90.00
#
_symmetry.space_group_name_H-M   'P 1'
#
loop_
_entity.id
_entity.type
_entity.pdbx_description
1 polymer ?
#
loop_
_entity_poly.entity_id
_entity_poly.type
_entity_poly.pdbx_seq_one_letter_code
_entity_poly.pdbx_strand_id
1 'polypeptide(L)'
;MSRPGGWARVWINIKKSLRGDGTKGIRKYIGEDCSGNRFYEVPHQSLSNVRRLFIYCHYCYTSSVYFYLHENVFRGYEPSPTSGAEPSLEWQSWLKGTRTSPPSLEQLSANRSAIANMNKRLEQEERDKEESPEFESEIINKTNKFELKQQQSVLSDKVKKYPVYKDFEYQPGVSNPANNKDSSDR
;
A
#
# COMPACT_ATOMS: atom_id res chain seq x y z
N MET A 1 41.94 34.90 15.48
CA MET A 1 40.57 34.93 16.02
C MET A 1 40.54 34.19 17.36
N SER A 2 40.25 34.89 18.46
CA SER A 2 40.16 34.26 19.79
C SER A 2 38.92 33.38 19.88
N ARG A 3 39.08 32.14 20.35
CA ARG A 3 37.96 31.21 20.53
C ARG A 3 37.05 31.72 21.64
N PRO A 4 35.72 31.73 21.45
CA PRO A 4 34.80 32.20 22.49
C PRO A 4 34.94 31.35 23.75
N GLY A 5 35.08 32.02 24.90
CA GLY A 5 35.18 31.38 26.21
C GLY A 5 33.90 30.63 26.61
N GLY A 6 34.00 29.76 27.63
CA GLY A 6 32.88 28.92 28.08
C GLY A 6 31.61 29.70 28.39
N TRP A 7 31.74 30.81 29.12
CA TRP A 7 30.63 31.71 29.44
C TRP A 7 30.02 32.41 28.22
N ALA A 8 30.82 32.72 27.20
CA ALA A 8 30.31 33.30 25.96
C ALA A 8 29.39 32.31 25.23
N ARG A 9 29.69 31.01 25.25
CA ARG A 9 28.81 29.98 24.68
C ARG A 9 27.48 29.86 25.44
N VAL A 10 27.52 29.95 26.76
CA VAL A 10 26.32 29.93 27.61
C VAL A 10 25.43 31.12 27.28
N TRP A 11 25.99 32.33 27.22
CA TRP A 11 25.24 33.53 26.85
C TRP A 11 24.69 33.51 25.43
N ILE A 12 25.40 32.92 24.48
CA ILE A 12 24.90 32.70 23.11
C ILE A 12 23.67 31.79 23.13
N ASN A 13 23.69 30.71 23.91
CA ASN A 13 22.56 29.78 24.00
C ASN A 13 21.35 30.41 24.71
N ILE A 14 21.58 31.17 25.79
CA ILE A 14 20.51 31.92 26.49
C ILE A 14 19.91 33.00 25.58
N LYS A 15 20.74 33.73 24.83
CA LYS A 15 20.25 34.76 23.89
C LYS A 15 19.48 34.14 22.72
N LYS A 16 19.87 32.93 22.27
CA LYS A 16 19.13 32.16 21.28
C LYS A 16 17.78 31.66 21.82
N SER A 17 17.70 31.24 23.09
CA SER A 17 16.43 30.82 23.69
C SER A 17 15.48 32.00 23.93
N LEU A 18 15.99 33.16 24.39
CA LEU A 18 15.20 34.37 24.63
C LEU A 18 14.71 35.07 23.36
N ARG A 19 15.40 34.92 22.23
CA ARG A 19 14.95 35.45 20.94
C ARG A 19 13.81 34.66 20.31
N GLY A 20 13.38 33.56 20.92
CA GLY A 20 12.40 32.66 20.30
C GLY A 20 12.93 32.05 19.00
N ASP A 21 14.26 32.00 18.84
CA ASP A 21 14.93 31.34 17.71
C ASP A 21 15.04 29.82 17.94
N GLY A 22 14.45 29.32 19.03
CA GLY A 22 14.14 27.90 19.17
C GLY A 22 13.26 27.49 18.00
N THR A 23 13.80 26.64 17.13
CA THR A 23 13.06 25.88 16.11
C THR A 23 12.28 26.69 15.06
N LYS A 24 12.76 27.87 14.66
CA LYS A 24 12.39 28.44 13.33
C LYS A 24 13.14 27.74 12.18
N GLY A 25 13.21 26.40 12.22
CA GLY A 25 13.14 25.60 11.01
C GLY A 25 11.70 25.68 10.53
N ILE A 26 11.33 26.85 10.02
CA ILE A 26 9.96 27.20 9.64
C ILE A 26 9.54 26.20 8.57
N ARG A 27 8.70 25.24 8.97
CA ARG A 27 7.97 24.39 8.02
C ARG A 27 7.20 25.35 7.12
N LYS A 28 7.64 25.48 5.87
CA LYS A 28 6.98 26.31 4.87
C LYS A 28 5.75 25.54 4.42
N TYR A 29 4.58 26.06 4.75
CA TYR A 29 3.33 25.50 4.23
C TYR A 29 3.29 25.66 2.71
N ILE A 30 2.99 24.55 2.02
CA ILE A 30 2.94 24.52 0.56
C ILE A 30 1.50 24.43 0.07
N GLY A 31 0.70 23.58 0.70
CA GLY A 31 -0.67 23.37 0.28
C GLY A 31 -1.34 22.21 0.99
N GLU A 32 -2.55 21.94 0.53
CA GLU A 32 -3.45 20.92 1.05
C GLU A 32 -4.00 20.11 -0.13
N ASP A 33 -4.22 18.81 0.06
CA ASP A 33 -4.90 17.98 -0.93
C ASP A 33 -6.42 17.96 -0.71
N CYS A 34 -7.16 17.24 -1.56
CA CYS A 34 -8.61 17.06 -1.35
C CYS A 34 -8.98 16.30 -0.09
N SER A 35 -8.04 15.53 0.46
CA SER A 35 -8.25 14.69 1.63
C SER A 35 -8.04 15.47 2.94
N GLY A 36 -7.62 16.73 2.83
CA GLY A 36 -7.29 17.61 3.94
C GLY A 36 -5.89 17.42 4.50
N ASN A 37 -5.02 16.71 3.78
CA ASN A 37 -3.64 16.49 4.19
C ASN A 37 -2.83 17.76 3.94
N ARG A 38 -2.09 18.22 4.94
CA ARG A 38 -1.29 19.46 4.85
C ARG A 38 0.17 19.15 4.57
N PHE A 39 0.72 19.80 3.56
CA PHE A 39 2.09 19.57 3.07
C PHE A 39 3.03 20.70 3.44
N TYR A 40 4.24 20.33 3.85
CA TYR A 40 5.26 21.25 4.31
C TYR A 40 6.62 20.94 3.71
N GLU A 41 7.37 22.00 3.44
CA GLU A 41 8.79 21.94 3.11
C GLU A 41 9.59 22.49 4.29
N VAL A 42 10.55 21.71 4.77
CA VAL A 42 11.47 22.14 5.81
C VAL A 42 12.79 22.48 5.11
N PRO A 43 13.15 23.77 5.03
CA PRO A 43 14.44 24.14 4.46
C PRO A 43 15.52 23.50 5.31
N HIS A 44 16.48 22.85 4.66
CA HIS A 44 17.64 22.31 5.34
C HIS A 44 18.46 23.46 5.89
N GLN A 45 18.20 23.83 7.14
CA GLN A 45 19.13 24.63 7.91
C GLN A 45 20.45 23.87 7.89
N SER A 46 21.55 24.59 7.61
CA SER A 46 22.92 24.08 7.43
C SER A 46 23.45 23.37 8.69
N LEU A 47 22.82 22.27 9.09
CA LEU A 47 23.35 21.33 10.05
C LEU A 47 24.39 20.53 9.28
N SER A 48 25.61 21.07 9.30
CA SER A 48 26.82 20.43 8.84
C SER A 48 26.84 18.94 9.19
N ASN A 49 26.97 18.10 8.16
CA ASN A 49 27.61 16.78 8.20
C ASN A 49 26.92 15.61 8.93
N VAL A 50 25.63 15.67 9.27
CA VAL A 50 24.94 14.48 9.81
C VAL A 50 23.98 13.92 8.76
N ARG A 51 24.52 13.05 7.89
CA ARG A 51 23.83 12.45 6.73
C ARG A 51 22.67 11.50 7.04
N ARG A 52 22.32 11.25 8.31
CA ARG A 52 21.15 10.45 8.69
C ARG A 52 20.63 10.92 10.04
N LEU A 53 19.81 11.97 10.03
CA LEU A 53 18.92 12.25 11.14
C LEU A 53 17.55 11.67 10.79
N PHE A 54 17.21 10.56 11.45
CA PHE A 54 15.82 10.38 11.88
C PHE A 54 15.53 11.59 12.77
N ILE A 55 14.87 12.61 12.21
CA ILE A 55 14.35 13.71 13.01
C ILE A 55 13.19 13.11 13.80
N TYR A 56 13.50 12.49 14.94
CA TYR A 56 12.53 12.40 16.01
C TYR A 56 12.19 13.84 16.36
N CYS A 57 11.05 14.32 15.84
CA CYS A 57 10.48 15.57 16.27
C CYS A 57 10.05 15.37 17.73
N HIS A 58 10.98 15.62 18.67
CA HIS A 58 10.77 15.43 20.11
C HIS A 58 9.72 16.40 20.69
N TYR A 59 9.13 17.26 19.85
CA TYR A 59 8.05 18.20 20.19
C TYR A 59 6.69 17.88 19.56
N CYS A 60 6.53 16.80 18.79
CA CYS A 60 5.20 16.37 18.32
C CYS A 60 4.67 15.25 19.21
N TYR A 61 4.18 15.61 20.39
CA TYR A 61 3.54 14.67 21.32
C TYR A 61 2.11 14.26 20.90
N THR A 62 1.57 14.77 19.77
CA THR A 62 0.16 14.53 19.40
C THR A 62 -0.18 14.46 17.90
N SER A 63 0.77 14.56 16.96
CA SER A 63 0.44 14.47 15.51
C SER A 63 1.40 13.52 14.80
N SER A 64 0.85 12.53 14.10
CA SER A 64 1.59 11.61 13.22
C SER A 64 2.06 12.37 11.99
N VAL A 65 3.31 12.84 11.97
CA VAL A 65 3.89 13.56 10.82
C VAL A 65 4.92 12.66 10.15
N TYR A 66 4.74 12.38 8.87
CA TYR A 66 5.65 11.53 8.08
C TYR A 66 6.63 12.38 7.27
N PHE A 67 7.91 12.01 7.26
CA PHE A 67 8.97 12.72 6.55
C PHE A 67 9.69 11.82 5.55
N TYR A 68 9.96 12.36 4.36
CA TYR A 68 10.78 11.73 3.32
C TYR A 68 11.98 12.65 3.00
N LEU A 69 13.14 12.04 2.76
CA LEU A 69 14.42 12.74 2.60
C LEU A 69 14.92 12.54 1.17
N HIS A 70 14.96 13.61 0.37
CA HIS A 70 15.54 13.61 -0.97
C HIS A 70 16.21 14.98 -1.23
N GLU A 71 17.41 14.99 -1.81
CA GLU A 71 18.12 16.20 -2.27
C GLU A 71 18.24 17.36 -1.25
N ASN A 72 18.62 17.07 -0.01
CA ASN A 72 18.80 18.08 1.04
C ASN A 72 17.56 18.96 1.30
N VAL A 73 16.36 18.51 0.94
CA VAL A 73 15.09 19.16 1.30
C VAL A 73 14.25 18.14 2.05
N PHE A 74 13.88 18.48 3.28
CA PHE A 74 13.00 17.64 4.08
C PHE A 74 11.56 17.95 3.68
N ARG A 75 10.87 16.96 3.11
CA ARG A 75 9.46 17.07 2.74
C ARG A 75 8.64 16.23 3.69
N GLY A 76 7.51 16.76 4.15
CA GLY A 76 6.65 16.05 5.07
C GLY A 76 5.20 16.46 4.93
N TYR A 77 4.31 15.61 5.42
CA TYR A 77 2.89 15.89 5.45
C TYR A 77 2.27 15.48 6.79
N GLU A 78 1.19 16.16 7.13
CA GLU A 78 0.33 15.85 8.27
C GLU A 78 -1.00 15.31 7.72
N PRO A 79 -1.41 14.09 8.09
CA PRO A 79 -2.67 13.53 7.66
C PRO A 79 -3.84 14.34 8.26
N SER A 80 -4.92 14.46 7.51
CA SER A 80 -6.15 15.06 8.00
C SER A 80 -6.68 14.27 9.20
N PRO A 81 -7.05 14.93 10.32
CA PRO A 81 -7.60 14.24 11.49
C PRO A 81 -8.94 13.56 11.19
N THR A 82 -9.63 13.98 10.12
CA THR A 82 -10.95 13.48 9.76
C THR A 82 -10.90 12.30 8.81
N SER A 83 -9.99 12.29 7.83
CA SER A 83 -9.96 11.24 6.82
C SER A 83 -8.92 10.17 7.09
N GLY A 84 -7.80 10.51 7.75
CA GLY A 84 -6.64 9.61 7.88
C GLY A 84 -6.12 9.08 6.53
N ALA A 85 -6.59 9.63 5.41
CA ALA A 85 -6.39 9.07 4.09
C ALA A 85 -4.98 9.36 3.59
N GLU A 86 -4.40 8.38 2.91
CA GLU A 86 -3.08 8.54 2.31
C GLU A 86 -3.07 9.71 1.30
N PRO A 87 -1.92 10.39 1.15
CA PRO A 87 -1.78 11.47 0.19
C PRO A 87 -1.95 10.95 -1.24
N SER A 88 -2.48 11.78 -2.12
CA SER A 88 -2.65 11.42 -3.54
C SER A 88 -1.30 11.10 -4.21
N LEU A 89 -1.33 10.33 -5.30
CA LEU A 89 -0.12 9.88 -6.01
C LEU A 89 0.81 11.04 -6.45
N GLU A 90 0.22 12.18 -6.84
CA GLU A 90 0.95 13.40 -7.22
C GLU A 90 1.73 13.96 -6.03
N TRP A 91 1.06 14.06 -4.88
CA TRP A 91 1.68 14.50 -3.63
C TRP A 91 2.70 13.49 -3.11
N GLN A 92 2.45 12.18 -3.27
CA GLN A 92 3.44 11.14 -2.95
C GLN A 92 4.70 11.25 -3.80
N SER A 93 4.57 11.54 -5.10
CA SER A 93 5.71 11.73 -6.00
C SER A 93 6.54 12.94 -5.59
N TRP A 94 5.87 14.04 -5.24
CA TRP A 94 6.53 15.20 -4.68
C TRP A 94 7.19 14.91 -3.32
N LEU A 95 6.52 14.22 -2.39
CA LEU A 95 7.12 13.83 -1.10
C LEU A 95 8.35 12.95 -1.26
N LYS A 96 8.31 11.99 -2.19
CA LYS A 96 9.43 11.09 -2.51
C LYS A 96 10.58 11.79 -3.23
N GLY A 97 10.38 13.01 -3.70
CA GLY A 97 11.41 13.76 -4.43
C GLY A 97 11.57 13.37 -5.89
N THR A 98 10.70 12.51 -6.44
CA THR A 98 10.72 12.21 -7.89
C THR A 98 10.27 13.40 -8.72
N ARG A 99 9.50 14.31 -8.10
CA ARG A 99 9.07 15.58 -8.68
C ARG A 99 9.69 16.76 -7.93
N THR A 100 10.23 17.75 -8.65
CA THR A 100 10.87 18.93 -8.05
C THR A 100 9.85 19.95 -7.52
N SER A 101 8.78 20.20 -8.28
CA SER A 101 7.72 21.15 -7.93
C SER A 101 6.51 20.46 -7.30
N PRO A 102 5.82 21.10 -6.34
CA PRO A 102 4.57 20.58 -5.81
C PRO A 102 3.50 20.53 -6.92
N PRO A 103 2.51 19.63 -6.82
CA PRO A 103 1.44 19.56 -7.79
C PRO A 103 0.58 20.83 -7.75
N SER A 104 0.22 21.34 -8.93
CA SER A 104 -0.66 22.51 -9.05
C SER A 104 -2.14 22.09 -8.95
N LEU A 105 -2.98 23.00 -8.45
CA LEU A 105 -4.41 22.73 -8.30
C LEU A 105 -5.09 22.43 -9.64
N GLU A 106 -4.70 23.16 -10.70
CA GLU A 106 -5.21 22.95 -12.05
C GLU A 106 -4.86 21.54 -12.56
N GLN A 107 -3.60 21.12 -12.41
CA GLN A 107 -3.17 19.77 -12.79
C GLN A 107 -3.92 18.69 -12.00
N LEU A 108 -4.09 18.89 -10.69
CA LEU A 108 -4.86 17.96 -9.86
C LEU A 108 -6.31 17.83 -10.33
N SER A 109 -6.94 18.94 -10.74
CA SER A 109 -8.30 18.94 -11.26
C SER A 109 -8.42 18.23 -12.61
N ALA A 110 -7.46 18.46 -13.52
CA ALA A 110 -7.39 17.83 -14.83
C ALA A 110 -7.14 16.32 -14.72
N ASN A 111 -6.26 15.91 -13.81
CA ASN A 111 -6.02 14.48 -13.56
C ASN A 111 -7.27 13.79 -13.01
N ARG A 112 -8.03 14.45 -12.12
CA ARG A 112 -9.30 13.89 -11.62
C ARG A 112 -10.34 13.75 -12.71
N SER A 113 -10.52 14.75 -13.56
CA SER A 113 -11.48 14.65 -14.66
C SER A 113 -11.06 13.60 -15.68
N ALA A 114 -9.76 13.47 -15.96
CA ALA A 114 -9.23 12.43 -16.83
C ALA A 114 -9.49 11.01 -16.28
N ILE A 115 -9.22 10.77 -15.00
CA ILE A 115 -9.50 9.48 -14.34
C ILE A 115 -11.01 9.21 -14.34
N ALA A 116 -11.85 10.21 -14.04
CA ALA A 116 -13.30 10.04 -14.05
C ALA A 116 -13.83 9.71 -15.46
N ASN A 117 -13.30 10.34 -16.50
CA ASN A 117 -13.68 10.05 -17.88
C ASN A 117 -13.20 8.66 -18.32
N MET A 118 -12.01 8.25 -17.91
CA MET A 118 -11.51 6.89 -18.16
C MET A 118 -12.43 5.85 -17.50
N ASN A 119 -12.79 6.05 -16.23
CA ASN A 119 -13.69 5.13 -15.52
C ASN A 119 -15.05 5.03 -16.20
N LYS A 120 -15.65 6.15 -16.61
CA LYS A 120 -16.90 6.15 -17.38
C LYS A 120 -16.78 5.39 -18.69
N ARG A 121 -15.63 5.49 -19.37
CA ARG A 121 -15.37 4.75 -20.60
C ARG A 121 -15.28 3.25 -20.33
N LEU A 122 -14.57 2.85 -19.28
CA LEU A 122 -14.47 1.44 -18.88
C LEU A 122 -15.83 0.87 -18.50
N GLU A 123 -16.63 1.60 -17.74
CA GLU A 123 -18.01 1.21 -17.40
C GLU A 123 -18.90 1.05 -18.64
N GLN A 124 -18.72 1.91 -19.65
CA GLN A 124 -19.45 1.77 -20.91
C GLN A 124 -18.96 0.55 -21.69
N GLU A 125 -17.65 0.34 -21.79
CA GLU A 125 -17.07 -0.83 -22.44
C GLU A 125 -17.48 -2.14 -21.73
N GLU A 126 -17.69 -2.13 -20.41
CA GLU A 126 -18.25 -3.25 -19.66
C GLU A 126 -19.73 -3.49 -20.01
N ARG A 127 -20.56 -2.44 -20.02
CA ARG A 127 -21.97 -2.55 -20.46
C ARG A 127 -22.09 -3.06 -21.90
N ASP A 128 -21.30 -2.52 -22.82
CA ASP A 128 -21.33 -2.91 -24.23
C ASP A 128 -20.87 -4.38 -24.41
N LYS A 129 -19.96 -4.87 -23.56
CA LYS A 129 -19.56 -6.30 -23.55
C LYS A 129 -20.67 -7.19 -23.02
N GLU A 130 -21.35 -6.79 -21.93
CA GLU A 130 -22.48 -7.54 -21.36
C GLU A 130 -23.66 -7.62 -22.33
N GLU A 131 -23.91 -6.57 -23.11
CA GLU A 131 -24.95 -6.52 -24.13
C GLU A 131 -24.54 -7.18 -25.47
N SER A 132 -23.28 -7.63 -25.59
CA SER A 132 -22.81 -8.21 -26.84
C SER A 132 -23.41 -9.61 -27.10
N PRO A 133 -23.83 -9.92 -28.35
CA PRO A 133 -24.36 -11.24 -28.69
C PRO A 133 -23.30 -12.35 -28.54
N GLU A 134 -22.01 -12.00 -28.55
CA GLU A 134 -20.92 -12.92 -28.24
C GLU A 134 -20.98 -13.38 -26.78
N PHE A 135 -21.24 -12.47 -25.84
CA PHE A 135 -21.40 -12.81 -24.42
C PHE A 135 -22.59 -13.74 -24.19
N GLU A 136 -23.74 -13.49 -24.84
CA GLU A 136 -24.90 -14.40 -24.80
C GLU A 136 -24.55 -15.80 -25.33
N SER A 137 -23.86 -15.87 -26.47
CA SER A 137 -23.42 -17.14 -27.06
C SER A 137 -22.42 -17.89 -26.16
N GLU A 138 -21.55 -17.16 -25.45
CA GLU A 138 -20.58 -17.74 -24.52
C GLU A 138 -21.25 -18.30 -23.27
N ILE A 139 -22.29 -17.62 -22.75
CA ILE A 139 -23.12 -18.14 -21.66
C ILE A 139 -23.80 -19.44 -22.07
N ILE A 140 -24.46 -19.47 -23.24
CA ILE A 140 -25.14 -20.66 -23.78
C ILE A 140 -24.16 -21.83 -23.94
N ASN A 141 -22.95 -21.57 -24.43
CA ASN A 141 -21.93 -22.61 -24.58
C ASN A 141 -21.42 -23.14 -23.22
N LYS A 142 -21.30 -22.28 -22.20
CA LYS A 142 -20.91 -22.68 -20.84
C LYS A 142 -21.98 -23.51 -20.14
N THR A 143 -23.26 -23.14 -20.25
CA THR A 143 -24.38 -23.91 -19.69
C THR A 143 -24.49 -25.28 -20.36
N ASN A 144 -24.43 -25.35 -21.69
CA ASN A 144 -24.45 -26.63 -22.43
C ASN A 144 -23.31 -27.56 -22.01
N LYS A 145 -22.10 -27.02 -21.79
CA LYS A 145 -20.94 -27.78 -21.32
C LYS A 145 -21.10 -28.29 -19.89
N PHE A 146 -21.82 -27.56 -19.04
CA PHE A 146 -22.10 -27.96 -17.67
C PHE A 146 -23.14 -29.08 -17.61
N GLU A 147 -24.21 -29.00 -18.40
CA GLU A 147 -25.23 -30.06 -18.51
C GLU A 147 -24.64 -31.38 -19.03
N LEU A 148 -23.76 -31.32 -20.03
CA LEU A 148 -23.07 -32.51 -20.56
C LEU A 148 -22.21 -33.22 -19.51
N LYS A 149 -21.56 -32.46 -18.62
CA LYS A 149 -20.75 -33.02 -17.51
C LYS A 149 -21.63 -33.68 -16.45
N GLN A 150 -22.79 -33.10 -16.13
CA GLN A 150 -23.71 -33.69 -15.18
C GLN A 150 -24.29 -35.01 -15.71
N GLN A 151 -24.69 -35.05 -16.99
CA GLN A 151 -25.20 -36.27 -17.60
C GLN A 151 -24.13 -37.39 -17.67
N GLN A 152 -22.86 -37.05 -17.93
CA GLN A 152 -21.75 -38.01 -17.85
C GLN A 152 -21.48 -38.51 -16.42
N SER A 153 -21.70 -37.69 -15.38
CA SER A 153 -21.55 -38.15 -13.99
C SER A 153 -22.66 -39.13 -13.56
N VAL A 154 -23.89 -38.99 -14.09
CA VAL A 154 -25.00 -39.90 -13.80
C VAL A 154 -24.88 -41.23 -14.57
N LEU A 155 -24.22 -41.24 -15.74
CA LEU A 155 -23.96 -42.45 -16.53
C LEU A 155 -22.67 -43.20 -16.14
N SER A 156 -21.84 -42.65 -15.26
CA SER A 156 -20.55 -43.23 -14.85
C SER A 156 -20.47 -43.61 -13.37
N ASP A 157 -21.58 -44.05 -12.79
CA ASP A 157 -21.64 -44.81 -11.52
C ASP A 157 -21.01 -46.23 -11.62
N LYS A 158 -19.96 -46.38 -12.42
CA LYS A 158 -18.91 -47.36 -12.14
C LYS A 158 -18.00 -46.72 -11.10
N VAL A 159 -18.36 -46.92 -9.83
CA VAL A 159 -17.59 -46.57 -8.62
C VAL A 159 -16.09 -46.62 -8.92
N LYS A 160 -15.45 -45.46 -9.02
CA LYS A 160 -13.98 -45.38 -9.15
C LYS A 160 -13.39 -45.92 -7.85
N LYS A 161 -13.01 -47.20 -7.84
CA LYS A 161 -12.21 -47.79 -6.75
C LYS A 161 -10.85 -47.12 -6.79
N TYR A 162 -10.59 -46.27 -5.79
CA TYR A 162 -9.25 -45.73 -5.55
C TYR A 162 -8.27 -46.89 -5.29
N PRO A 163 -6.99 -46.77 -5.71
CA PRO A 163 -5.99 -47.77 -5.40
C PRO A 163 -5.85 -47.92 -3.87
N VAL A 164 -6.08 -49.13 -3.37
CA VAL A 164 -5.88 -49.49 -1.96
C VAL A 164 -4.44 -49.97 -1.82
N TYR A 165 -3.62 -49.20 -1.09
CA TYR A 165 -2.23 -49.57 -0.82
C TYR A 165 -2.17 -50.55 0.35
N LYS A 166 -1.36 -51.61 0.21
CA LYS A 166 -1.22 -52.68 1.22
C LYS A 166 -0.63 -52.18 2.54
N ASP A 167 0.10 -51.08 2.47
CA ASP A 167 0.91 -50.53 3.56
C ASP A 167 0.11 -49.49 4.38
N PHE A 168 -1.14 -49.25 4.01
CA PHE A 168 -2.01 -48.29 4.68
C PHE A 168 -2.68 -48.95 5.89
N GLU A 169 -2.11 -48.71 7.07
CA GLU A 169 -2.75 -49.04 8.35
C GLU A 169 -3.78 -47.96 8.70
N TYR A 170 -5.05 -48.34 8.81
CA TYR A 170 -6.13 -47.41 9.17
C TYR A 170 -6.07 -46.99 10.65
N GLN A 171 -5.55 -47.87 11.50
CA GLN A 171 -5.25 -47.61 12.91
C GLN A 171 -3.91 -48.27 13.27
N PRO A 172 -3.05 -47.58 14.03
CA PRO A 172 -1.75 -48.12 14.41
C PRO A 172 -1.92 -49.43 15.18
N GLY A 173 -1.30 -50.49 14.68
CA GLY A 173 -1.32 -51.82 15.30
C GLY A 173 -2.47 -52.75 14.88
N VAL A 174 -3.35 -52.33 13.95
CA VAL A 174 -4.41 -53.19 13.40
C VAL A 174 -4.14 -53.45 11.93
N SER A 175 -3.83 -54.71 11.57
CA SER A 175 -3.57 -55.08 10.18
C SER A 175 -4.85 -54.98 9.33
N ASN A 176 -4.68 -54.52 8.09
CA ASN A 176 -5.78 -54.37 7.14
C ASN A 176 -6.44 -55.74 6.85
N PRO A 177 -7.77 -55.90 6.99
CA PRO A 177 -8.45 -57.19 6.78
C PRO A 177 -8.28 -57.77 5.37
N ALA A 178 -7.85 -56.96 4.39
CA ALA A 178 -7.51 -57.43 3.04
C ALA A 178 -6.25 -58.32 2.99
N ASN A 179 -5.36 -58.28 4.00
CA ASN A 179 -4.15 -59.11 4.07
C ASN A 179 -4.38 -60.51 4.67
N ASN A 180 -5.56 -60.80 5.23
CA ASN A 180 -5.82 -62.08 5.92
C ASN A 180 -6.24 -63.24 4.99
N LYS A 181 -6.24 -63.04 3.65
CA LYS A 181 -6.63 -64.10 2.70
C LYS A 181 -5.47 -64.92 2.13
N ASP A 182 -4.22 -64.53 2.35
CA ASP A 182 -3.05 -65.20 1.73
C ASP A 182 -2.26 -66.10 2.70
N SER A 183 -2.74 -66.36 3.92
CA SER A 183 -1.99 -67.13 4.92
C SER A 183 -2.58 -68.50 5.28
N SER A 184 -3.50 -69.05 4.49
CA SER A 184 -4.12 -70.37 4.78
C SER A 184 -3.74 -71.49 3.81
N ASP A 185 -2.75 -71.31 2.93
CA ASP A 185 -2.18 -72.38 2.11
C ASP A 185 -0.67 -72.48 2.32
N ARG A 186 -0.26 -73.01 3.48
CA ARG A 186 1.03 -73.72 3.69
C ARG A 186 0.90 -74.76 4.78
#